data_AF-A0A9E7PQ02-F1
#
_entry.id   AF-A0A9E7PQ02-F1
#
_cell.length_a   1.000
_cell.length_b   1.000
_cell.length_c   1.000
_cell.angle_alpha   90.00
_cell.angle_beta   90.00
_cell.angle_gamma   90.00
#
_symmetry.space_group_name_H-M   'P 1'
#
loop_
_entity.id
_entity.type
_entity.pdbx_description
1 polymer ?
#
loop_
_entity_poly.entity_id
_entity_poly.type
_entity_poly.pdbx_seq_one_letter_code
_entity_poly.pdbx_strand_id
1 'polypeptide(L)'
;MFLNAKTKEELKMAAEAEPKIAKAYNRLIEMSDDEENRRLYEERIAQIIEVDLKIQAAEEIGIEKGIEKGIEKGIEKGIEKGIEKGIIHSAKNLILLGMDDEIIMKATGLSADKIAQLRSEVEP
;
A
#
# COMPACT_ATOMS: atom_id res chain seq x y z
N MET A 1 54.25 -10.87 -16.15
CA MET A 1 53.67 -12.13 -15.61
C MET A 1 52.73 -11.92 -14.41
N PHE A 2 52.75 -10.77 -13.72
CA PHE A 2 51.87 -10.48 -12.58
C PHE A 2 50.36 -10.48 -12.91
N LEU A 3 49.97 -9.96 -14.08
CA LEU A 3 48.57 -9.83 -14.51
C LEU A 3 47.85 -11.16 -14.83
N ASN A 4 48.57 -12.29 -14.85
CA ASN A 4 48.00 -13.61 -15.18
C ASN A 4 47.81 -14.52 -13.97
N ALA A 5 48.16 -14.07 -12.76
CA ALA A 5 47.97 -14.84 -11.53
C ALA A 5 46.47 -14.93 -11.20
N LYS A 6 46.02 -16.13 -10.82
CA LYS A 6 44.59 -16.44 -10.58
C LYS A 6 44.29 -16.72 -9.10
N THR A 7 45.32 -16.95 -8.29
CA THR A 7 45.19 -17.24 -6.86
C THR A 7 45.93 -16.21 -6.00
N LYS A 8 45.55 -16.09 -4.72
CA LYS A 8 46.16 -15.15 -3.76
C LYS A 8 47.65 -15.48 -3.55
N GLU A 9 47.98 -16.76 -3.56
CA GLU A 9 49.33 -17.31 -3.44
C GLU A 9 50.18 -16.99 -4.68
N GLU A 10 49.65 -17.17 -5.89
CA GLU A 10 50.36 -16.82 -7.14
C GLU A 10 50.63 -15.32 -7.23
N LEU A 11 49.68 -14.48 -6.81
CA LEU A 11 49.83 -13.04 -6.75
C LEU A 11 50.92 -12.63 -5.74
N LYS A 12 50.97 -13.28 -4.58
CA LYS A 12 51.99 -13.03 -3.56
C LYS A 12 53.40 -13.37 -4.08
N MET A 13 53.58 -14.55 -4.67
CA MET A 13 54.86 -14.96 -5.26
C MET A 13 55.30 -14.03 -6.40
N ALA A 14 54.37 -13.62 -7.25
CA ALA A 14 54.66 -12.68 -8.34
C ALA A 14 54.95 -11.26 -7.84
N ALA A 15 54.41 -10.87 -6.67
CA ALA A 15 54.70 -9.60 -6.03
C ALA A 15 56.10 -9.58 -5.41
N GLU A 16 56.51 -10.67 -4.74
CA GLU A 16 57.82 -10.82 -4.10
C GLU A 16 58.99 -10.81 -5.10
N ALA A 17 58.73 -11.14 -6.37
CA ALA A 17 59.74 -11.16 -7.43
C ALA A 17 60.26 -9.77 -7.83
N GLU A 18 59.55 -8.69 -7.54
CA GLU A 18 59.97 -7.32 -7.88
C GLU A 18 59.54 -6.33 -6.78
N PRO A 19 60.48 -5.58 -6.16
CA PRO A 19 60.18 -4.70 -5.03
C PRO A 19 59.05 -3.68 -5.27
N LYS A 20 58.90 -3.17 -6.50
CA LYS A 20 57.80 -2.26 -6.84
C LYS A 20 56.44 -2.94 -6.85
N ILE A 21 56.39 -4.20 -7.27
CA ILE A 21 55.17 -5.01 -7.32
C ILE A 21 54.81 -5.48 -5.90
N ALA A 22 55.80 -5.86 -5.08
CA ALA A 22 55.61 -6.15 -3.66
C ALA A 22 54.98 -4.96 -2.91
N LYS A 23 55.48 -3.73 -3.16
CA LYS A 23 54.92 -2.51 -2.55
C LYS A 23 53.47 -2.27 -2.98
N ALA A 24 53.14 -2.50 -4.25
CA ALA A 24 51.77 -2.38 -4.75
C ALA A 24 50.82 -3.46 -4.16
N TYR A 25 51.28 -4.71 -4.04
CA TYR A 25 50.51 -5.81 -3.46
C TYR A 25 50.24 -5.61 -1.97
N ASN A 26 51.24 -5.21 -1.19
CA ASN A 26 51.06 -4.93 0.24
C ASN A 26 50.08 -3.78 0.49
N ARG A 27 50.12 -2.73 -0.36
CA ARG A 27 49.14 -1.64 -0.29
C ARG A 27 47.73 -2.10 -0.62
N LEU A 28 47.57 -3.03 -1.57
CA LEU A 28 46.29 -3.63 -1.90
C LEU A 28 45.73 -4.47 -0.73
N ILE A 29 46.58 -5.26 -0.07
CA ILE A 29 46.18 -6.03 1.13
C ILE A 29 45.72 -5.08 2.23
N GLU A 30 46.51 -4.05 2.53
CA GLU A 30 46.19 -3.05 3.55
C GLU A 30 44.84 -2.36 3.31
N MET A 31 44.52 -2.05 2.05
CA MET A 31 43.20 -1.51 1.68
C MET A 31 42.06 -2.54 1.76
N SER A 32 42.35 -3.82 1.57
CA SER A 32 41.35 -4.91 1.61
C SER A 32 41.09 -5.45 3.03
N ASP A 33 42.04 -5.25 3.94
CA ASP A 33 42.02 -5.71 5.34
C ASP A 33 41.67 -4.57 6.32
N ASP A 34 41.29 -3.40 5.80
CA ASP A 34 40.80 -2.28 6.58
C ASP A 34 39.39 -2.57 7.10
N GLU A 35 39.36 -3.29 8.22
CA GLU A 35 38.16 -3.73 8.93
C GLU A 35 37.19 -2.57 9.22
N GLU A 36 37.70 -1.38 9.48
CA GLU A 36 36.89 -0.19 9.73
C GLU A 36 36.09 0.23 8.49
N ASN A 37 36.74 0.28 7.34
CA ASN A 37 36.07 0.58 6.07
C ASN A 37 35.07 -0.50 5.66
N ARG A 38 35.37 -1.78 5.91
CA ARG A 38 34.40 -2.88 5.70
C ARG A 38 33.19 -2.71 6.61
N ARG A 39 33.39 -2.39 7.89
CA ARG A 39 32.29 -2.19 8.86
C ARG A 39 31.42 -1.01 8.47
N LEU A 40 32.00 0.12 8.06
CA LEU A 40 31.26 1.29 7.59
C LEU A 40 30.43 0.97 6.35
N TYR A 41 30.96 0.16 5.43
CA TYR A 41 30.23 -0.31 4.26
C TYR A 41 29.06 -1.21 4.66
N GLU A 42 29.27 -2.19 5.55
CA GLU A 42 28.22 -3.08 6.05
C GLU A 42 27.13 -2.32 6.81
N GLU A 43 27.50 -1.38 7.69
CA GLU A 43 26.56 -0.50 8.39
C GLU A 43 25.72 0.33 7.40
N ARG A 44 26.34 0.86 6.34
CA ARG A 44 25.63 1.60 5.29
C ARG A 44 24.64 0.72 4.53
N ILE A 45 25.04 -0.51 4.19
CA ILE A 45 24.13 -1.47 3.53
C ILE A 45 22.97 -1.84 4.46
N ALA A 46 23.24 -2.08 5.74
CA ALA A 46 22.21 -2.36 6.73
C ALA A 46 21.19 -1.21 6.84
N GLN A 47 21.66 0.05 6.88
CA GLN A 47 20.78 1.22 6.88
C GLN A 47 19.93 1.32 5.61
N ILE A 48 20.50 1.08 4.43
CA ILE A 48 19.76 1.10 3.17
C ILE A 48 18.66 0.03 3.19
N ILE A 49 18.98 -1.18 3.63
CA ILE A 49 18.01 -2.28 3.75
C ILE A 49 16.92 -1.93 4.76
N GLU A 50 17.27 -1.39 5.92
CA GLU A 50 16.30 -1.00 6.94
C GLU A 50 15.33 0.07 6.41
N VAL A 51 15.84 1.06 5.68
CA VAL A 51 15.02 2.10 5.07
C VAL A 51 14.10 1.50 4.00
N ASP A 52 14.61 0.63 3.14
CA ASP A 52 13.81 -0.03 2.09
C ASP A 52 12.67 -0.87 2.68
N LEU A 53 12.97 -1.67 3.71
CA LEU A 53 11.96 -2.45 4.44
C LEU A 53 10.89 -1.57 5.09
N LYS A 54 11.28 -0.43 5.67
CA LYS A 54 10.34 0.54 6.24
C LYS A 54 9.44 1.17 5.18
N ILE A 55 9.98 1.48 4.01
CA ILE A 55 9.20 2.01 2.88
C ILE A 55 8.18 0.97 2.41
N GLN A 56 8.62 -0.28 2.18
CA GLN A 56 7.74 -1.38 1.76
C GLN A 56 6.62 -1.61 2.78
N ALA A 57 6.94 -1.66 4.08
CA ALA A 57 5.94 -1.80 5.12
C ALA A 57 4.95 -0.62 5.16
N ALA A 58 5.44 0.62 4.96
CA ALA A 58 4.58 1.80 4.91
C ALA A 58 3.64 1.79 3.69
N GLU A 59 4.12 1.33 2.54
CA GLU A 59 3.30 1.16 1.33
C GLU A 59 2.21 0.10 1.53
N GLU A 60 2.57 -1.05 2.09
CA GLU A 60 1.62 -2.14 2.40
C GLU A 60 0.53 -1.68 3.38
N ILE A 61 0.94 -1.06 4.50
CA ILE A 61 0.00 -0.49 5.48
C ILE A 61 -0.88 0.60 4.84
N GLY A 62 -0.29 1.41 3.96
CA GLY A 62 -1.02 2.46 3.23
C GLY A 62 -2.11 1.88 2.34
N ILE A 63 -1.79 0.84 1.58
CA ILE A 63 -2.73 0.13 0.70
C ILE A 63 -3.83 -0.54 1.52
N GLU A 64 -3.47 -1.28 2.58
CA GLU A 64 -4.43 -1.99 3.43
C GLU A 64 -5.43 -1.03 4.06
N LYS A 65 -4.95 0.06 4.68
CA LYS A 65 -5.81 1.11 5.26
C LYS A 65 -6.65 1.81 4.20
N GLY A 66 -6.12 1.99 3.00
CA GLY A 66 -6.83 2.59 1.88
C GLY A 66 -8.01 1.72 1.43
N ILE A 67 -7.78 0.41 1.30
CA ILE A 67 -8.79 -0.58 0.93
C ILE A 67 -9.86 -0.69 2.02
N GLU A 68 -9.46 -0.86 3.28
CA GLU A 68 -10.37 -0.99 4.42
C GLU A 68 -11.33 0.21 4.51
N LYS A 69 -10.78 1.43 4.52
CA LYS A 69 -11.58 2.66 4.54
C LYS A 69 -12.45 2.83 3.30
N GLY A 70 -11.97 2.37 2.14
CA GLY A 70 -12.73 2.41 0.89
C GLY A 70 -13.94 1.49 0.94
N ILE A 71 -13.74 0.26 1.41
CA ILE A 71 -14.80 -0.75 1.58
C ILE A 71 -15.81 -0.29 2.61
N GLU A 72 -15.37 0.14 3.79
CA GLU A 72 -16.26 0.60 4.87
C GLU A 72 -17.18 1.74 4.40
N LYS A 73 -16.60 2.80 3.83
CA LYS A 73 -17.38 3.93 3.28
C LYS A 73 -18.27 3.53 2.12
N GLY A 74 -17.83 2.56 1.31
CA GLY A 74 -18.61 2.04 0.18
C GLY A 74 -19.85 1.28 0.66
N ILE A 75 -19.68 0.40 1.65
CA ILE A 75 -20.75 -0.37 2.26
C ILE A 75 -21.74 0.55 2.96
N GLU A 76 -21.29 1.48 3.80
CA GLU A 76 -22.15 2.42 4.52
C GLU A 76 -23.04 3.22 3.56
N LYS A 77 -22.43 3.87 2.56
CA LYS A 77 -23.16 4.62 1.53
C LYS A 77 -24.08 3.74 0.69
N GLY A 78 -23.68 2.49 0.44
CA GLY A 78 -24.46 1.52 -0.30
C GLY A 78 -25.73 1.12 0.45
N ILE A 79 -25.60 0.83 1.74
CA ILE A 79 -26.71 0.46 2.63
C ILE A 79 -27.66 1.64 2.79
N GLU A 80 -27.17 2.84 3.08
CA GLU A 80 -28.00 4.05 3.24
C GLU A 80 -28.85 4.32 1.99
N LYS A 81 -28.21 4.37 0.81
CA LYS A 81 -28.91 4.55 -0.48
C LYS A 81 -29.86 3.41 -0.81
N GLY A 82 -29.50 2.17 -0.43
CA GLY A 82 -30.33 0.99 -0.63
C GLY A 82 -31.61 1.06 0.19
N ILE A 83 -31.50 1.41 1.47
CA ILE A 83 -32.63 1.60 2.39
C ILE A 83 -33.53 2.73 1.88
N GLU A 84 -32.97 3.89 1.53
CA GLU A 84 -33.74 5.03 1.03
C GLU A 84 -34.53 4.65 -0.25
N LYS A 85 -33.86 4.02 -1.24
CA LYS A 85 -34.51 3.56 -2.46
C LYS A 85 -35.59 2.52 -2.17
N GLY A 86 -35.35 1.60 -1.24
CA GLY A 86 -36.30 0.59 -0.81
C GLY A 86 -37.55 1.20 -0.18
N ILE A 87 -37.39 2.18 0.73
CA ILE A 87 -38.48 2.92 1.35
C ILE A 87 -39.31 3.66 0.29
N ILE A 88 -38.66 4.36 -0.65
CA ILE A 88 -39.34 5.06 -1.74
C ILE A 88 -40.10 4.08 -2.64
N HIS A 89 -39.48 2.95 -3.00
CA HIS A 89 -40.13 1.93 -3.84
C HIS A 89 -41.37 1.35 -3.15
N SER A 90 -41.26 0.99 -1.87
CA SER A 90 -42.40 0.52 -1.08
C SER A 90 -43.50 1.57 -0.99
N ALA A 91 -43.16 2.83 -0.74
CA ALA A 91 -44.13 3.93 -0.70
C ALA A 91 -44.91 4.07 -2.02
N LYS A 92 -44.20 4.03 -3.17
CA LYS A 92 -44.84 4.05 -4.50
C LYS A 92 -45.79 2.88 -4.71
N ASN A 93 -45.41 1.68 -4.29
CA ASN A 93 -46.28 0.51 -4.39
C ASN A 93 -47.53 0.65 -3.51
N LEU A 94 -47.40 1.17 -2.28
CA LEU A 94 -48.53 1.40 -1.40
C LEU A 94 -49.50 2.45 -1.95
N ILE A 95 -48.98 3.51 -2.57
CA ILE A 95 -49.79 4.51 -3.29
C ILE A 95 -50.60 3.84 -4.40
N LEU A 96 -49.95 3.05 -5.26
CA LEU A 96 -50.60 2.35 -6.37
C LEU A 96 -51.64 1.31 -5.91
N LEU A 97 -51.51 0.80 -4.68
CA LEU A 97 -52.50 -0.07 -4.04
C LEU A 97 -53.68 0.71 -3.42
N GLY A 98 -53.69 2.03 -3.55
CA GLY A 98 -54.74 2.90 -3.01
C GLY A 98 -54.69 3.06 -1.50
N MET A 99 -53.53 2.85 -0.86
CA MET A 99 -53.39 3.09 0.57
C MET A 99 -53.48 4.58 0.88
N ASP A 100 -54.02 4.91 2.06
CA ASP A 100 -54.08 6.27 2.59
C ASP A 100 -52.71 6.80 3.02
N ASP A 101 -52.53 8.11 2.93
CA ASP A 101 -51.27 8.79 3.25
C ASP A 101 -50.85 8.62 4.71
N GLU A 102 -51.79 8.61 5.66
CA GLU A 102 -51.48 8.39 7.07
C GLU A 102 -50.90 6.98 7.30
N ILE A 103 -51.44 5.97 6.60
CA ILE A 103 -50.92 4.59 6.64
C ILE A 103 -49.53 4.52 6.00
N ILE A 104 -49.34 5.16 4.84
CA ILE A 104 -48.04 5.17 4.15
C ILE A 104 -46.98 5.86 5.00
N MET A 105 -47.30 6.99 5.65
CA MET A 105 -46.40 7.68 6.57
C MET A 105 -45.97 6.76 7.71
N LYS A 106 -46.92 6.07 8.37
CA LYS A 106 -46.62 5.14 9.46
C LYS A 106 -45.78 3.94 9.01
N ALA A 107 -46.00 3.44 7.80
CA ALA A 107 -45.31 2.26 7.28
C ALA A 107 -43.89 2.55 6.78
N THR A 108 -43.67 3.76 6.24
CA THR A 108 -42.43 4.12 5.52
C THR A 108 -41.57 5.14 6.27
N GLY A 109 -42.15 5.85 7.25
CA GLY A 109 -41.49 6.95 7.94
C GLY A 109 -41.31 8.22 7.10
N LEU A 110 -41.87 8.27 5.89
CA LEU A 110 -41.80 9.44 5.01
C LEU A 110 -42.70 10.57 5.49
N SER A 111 -42.32 11.81 5.16
CA SER A 111 -43.16 12.99 5.41
C SER A 111 -44.34 13.07 4.44
N ALA A 112 -45.40 13.79 4.84
CA ALA A 112 -46.55 14.05 3.98
C ALA A 112 -46.13 14.70 2.66
N ASP A 113 -45.22 15.69 2.69
CA ASP A 113 -44.69 16.36 1.49
C ASP A 113 -44.02 15.36 0.54
N LYS A 114 -43.24 14.40 1.08
CA LYS A 114 -42.57 13.40 0.26
C LYS A 114 -43.56 12.44 -0.38
N ILE A 115 -44.60 12.05 0.35
CA ILE A 115 -45.66 11.18 -0.17
C ILE A 115 -46.47 11.90 -1.25
N ALA A 116 -46.84 13.16 -1.03
CA ALA A 116 -47.53 14.00 -2.03
C ALA A 116 -46.70 14.14 -3.32
N GLN A 117 -45.37 14.36 -3.19
CA GLN A 117 -44.47 14.33 -4.33
C GLN A 117 -44.53 12.98 -5.05
N LEU A 118 -44.39 11.86 -4.32
CA LEU A 118 -44.41 10.53 -4.92
C LEU A 118 -45.73 10.23 -5.62
N ARG A 119 -46.88 10.64 -5.07
CA ARG A 119 -48.20 10.51 -5.72
C ARG A 119 -48.23 11.19 -7.07
N SER A 120 -47.76 12.44 -7.14
CA SER A 120 -47.68 13.17 -8.42
C SER A 120 -46.77 12.49 -9.47
N GLU A 121 -45.82 11.65 -9.04
CA GLU A 121 -44.97 10.87 -9.94
C GLU A 121 -45.61 9.57 -10.45
N VAL A 122 -46.48 8.93 -9.65
CA VAL A 122 -47.08 7.62 -9.99
C VAL A 122 -48.54 7.69 -10.46
N GLU A 123 -49.27 8.74 -10.13
CA GLU A 123 -50.66 8.98 -10.53
C GLU A 123 -50.74 10.24 -11.45
N PRO A 124 -50.23 10.17 -12.69
CA PRO A 124 -50.27 11.30 -13.63
C PRO A 124 -51.66 11.63 -14.18
#